data_AF-A0AAQ5X1S4-F1
#
_entry.id   AF-A0AAQ5X1S4-F1
#
_cell.length_a   1.000
_cell.length_b   1.000
_cell.length_c   1.000
_cell.angle_alpha   90.00
_cell.angle_beta   90.00
_cell.angle_gamma   90.00
#
_symmetry.space_group_name_H-M   'P 1'
#
loop_
_entity.id
_entity.type
_entity.pdbx_description
1 polymer ?
#
loop_
_entity_poly.entity_id
_entity_poly.type
_entity_poly.pdbx_seq_one_letter_code
_entity_poly.pdbx_strand_id
1 'polypeptide(L)'
;MAQQLNNEEGTTLIPADKATGESRSSLISASFNFINSIIGSGIIGLPYALNQAGLPFGLLLLIVVGLITDYSIILLIKGGHLSGTSSYQSLVQSTFGFPGFLILSGLQFLYPFIAMISYNITTGDTLTKVFQRIPGVGPDHILAERHFVILLSTILFTMPLSLYRNIEKLGKVSFLSMVLTLTILVIVVIRAATLGPQIIPTENAWAFAKWNAIQAVGVMSFAFICHHNSFLIYGSLEQPTLANWSRVTHVSVGSALIVSAVFAVAGYSTFTGYTQGDIFENYCRNDNLATFGRFCFGLSIITTFPLECFVTREVVSNVICSRDLSRAEHVSITLLIVAVCTAISLAYDCLGVVLELNGVVSATPLIFIVPSACFLKLSPGPWFQSENLIPIALILIGVFVMITGLIMTGLYPQDCSHGVEMFYCADANVSVTVPPV
;
A
#
# COMPACT_ATOMS: atom_id res chain seq x y z
N MET A 1 40.04 -15.03 31.18
CA MET A 1 39.42 -14.21 32.25
C MET A 1 38.23 -13.50 31.58
N ALA A 2 37.16 -14.21 31.20
CA ALA A 2 36.07 -14.71 32.04
C ALA A 2 35.46 -13.61 32.92
N GLN A 3 34.17 -13.33 32.70
CA GLN A 3 33.25 -12.40 33.36
C GLN A 3 33.29 -10.91 32.98
N GLN A 4 32.41 -10.52 32.04
CA GLN A 4 31.25 -9.66 32.33
C GLN A 4 30.38 -9.54 31.05
N LEU A 5 29.52 -10.54 30.87
CA LEU A 5 28.34 -10.51 30.01
C LEU A 5 27.14 -10.61 30.96
N ASN A 6 26.11 -9.79 30.74
CA ASN A 6 24.84 -9.61 31.47
C ASN A 6 24.77 -8.38 32.38
N ASN A 7 24.41 -7.24 31.78
CA ASN A 7 23.17 -6.52 32.09
C ASN A 7 23.07 -5.29 31.16
N GLU A 8 22.63 -5.49 29.92
CA GLU A 8 22.17 -4.43 29.00
C GLU A 8 20.65 -4.46 28.86
N GLU A 9 19.94 -4.28 29.97
CA GLU A 9 18.52 -3.88 29.95
C GLU A 9 18.41 -2.48 30.53
N GLY A 10 18.20 -1.48 29.67
CA GLY A 10 17.65 -0.19 30.11
C GLY A 10 18.48 1.08 29.87
N THR A 11 19.26 1.20 28.79
CA THR A 11 19.90 2.48 28.44
C THR A 11 19.09 3.23 27.39
N THR A 12 18.21 4.13 27.85
CA THR A 12 17.66 5.21 27.02
C THR A 12 18.78 6.17 26.63
N LEU A 13 19.25 6.10 25.38
CA LEU A 13 20.29 6.98 24.83
C LEU A 13 19.71 8.09 23.93
N ILE A 14 18.56 8.63 24.32
CA ILE A 14 18.07 9.90 23.77
C ILE A 14 18.29 10.93 24.88
N PRO A 15 19.17 11.93 24.72
CA PRO A 15 19.13 13.11 25.58
C PRO A 15 17.71 13.64 25.51
N ALA A 16 17.08 13.86 26.67
CA ALA A 16 15.78 14.52 26.76
C ALA A 16 15.91 15.98 26.30
N ASP A 17 16.14 16.19 25.00
CA ASP A 17 15.91 17.48 24.40
C ASP A 17 14.42 17.75 24.46
N LYS A 18 14.12 18.97 24.91
CA LYS A 18 12.79 19.52 25.07
C LYS A 18 12.04 19.51 23.74
N ALA A 19 11.45 18.38 23.37
CA ALA A 19 10.38 18.33 22.39
C ALA A 19 9.14 18.91 23.07
N THR A 20 8.87 20.16 22.74
CA THR A 20 7.67 20.90 23.08
C THR A 20 6.42 20.13 22.64
N GLY A 21 5.61 19.65 23.60
CA GLY A 21 4.17 19.44 23.40
C GLY A 21 3.68 18.23 22.58
N GLU A 22 4.54 17.37 22.02
CA GLU A 22 4.05 16.19 21.30
C GLU A 22 3.62 15.06 22.25
N SER A 23 2.35 14.64 22.11
CA SER A 23 1.77 13.52 22.83
C SER A 23 2.51 12.23 22.50
N ARG A 24 3.23 11.65 23.47
CA ARG A 24 3.79 10.30 23.31
C ARG A 24 2.66 9.27 23.16
N SER A 25 2.89 8.25 22.34
CA SER A 25 1.92 7.21 22.01
C SER A 25 2.16 5.95 22.84
N SER A 26 1.08 5.44 23.45
CA SER A 26 1.09 4.12 24.08
C SER A 26 1.28 3.01 23.04
N LEU A 27 1.69 1.81 23.47
CA LEU A 27 1.87 0.66 22.57
C LEU A 27 0.61 0.36 21.74
N ILE A 28 -0.56 0.45 22.38
CA ILE A 28 -1.85 0.20 21.72
C ILE A 28 -2.11 1.25 20.64
N SER A 29 -1.93 2.54 20.96
CA SER A 29 -2.13 3.62 19.99
C SER A 29 -1.15 3.53 18.83
N ALA A 30 0.11 3.21 19.11
CA ALA A 30 1.13 3.03 18.08
C ALA A 30 0.80 1.84 17.17
N SER A 31 0.37 0.70 17.74
CA SER A 31 -0.09 -0.44 16.96
C SER A 31 -1.30 -0.10 16.08
N PHE A 32 -2.29 0.62 16.60
CA PHE A 32 -3.44 1.06 15.79
C PHE A 32 -3.02 1.94 14.62
N ASN A 33 -2.17 2.94 14.87
CA ASN A 33 -1.65 3.81 13.81
C ASN A 33 -0.86 3.01 12.78
N PHE A 34 -0.08 2.02 13.21
CA PHE A 34 0.73 1.21 12.31
C PHE A 34 -0.12 0.23 11.49
N ILE A 35 -1.12 -0.40 12.09
CA ILE A 35 -2.13 -1.21 11.38
C ILE A 35 -2.82 -0.38 10.31
N ASN A 36 -3.23 0.85 10.63
CA ASN A 36 -3.89 1.73 9.69
C ASN A 36 -2.97 2.09 8.51
N SER A 37 -1.67 2.27 8.78
CA SER A 37 -0.66 2.50 7.74
C SER A 37 -0.44 1.29 6.82
N ILE A 38 -0.71 0.06 7.28
CA ILE A 38 -0.55 -1.16 6.46
C ILE A 38 -1.82 -1.46 5.67
N ILE A 39 -2.99 -1.49 6.33
CA ILE A 39 -4.25 -1.91 5.70
C ILE A 39 -4.61 -0.96 4.54
N GLY A 40 -4.54 0.36 4.79
CA GLY A 40 -4.68 1.42 3.80
C GLY A 40 -5.67 1.15 2.66
N SER A 41 -5.34 1.65 1.48
CA SER A 41 -6.02 1.33 0.21
C SER A 41 -5.33 0.19 -0.55
N GLY A 42 -4.13 -0.23 -0.12
CA GLY A 42 -3.37 -1.32 -0.75
C GLY A 42 -4.05 -2.69 -0.69
N ILE A 43 -4.93 -2.90 0.30
CA ILE A 43 -5.70 -4.14 0.47
C ILE A 43 -6.58 -4.49 -0.73
N ILE A 44 -6.99 -3.49 -1.53
CA ILE A 44 -7.94 -3.64 -2.64
C ILE A 44 -7.35 -4.44 -3.80
N GLY A 45 -6.03 -4.38 -3.98
CA GLY A 45 -5.32 -5.17 -4.99
C GLY A 45 -5.07 -6.64 -4.58
N LEU A 46 -5.30 -7.02 -3.32
CA LEU A 46 -4.97 -8.37 -2.86
C LEU A 46 -5.82 -9.50 -3.47
N PRO A 47 -7.13 -9.36 -3.67
CA PRO A 47 -7.92 -10.33 -4.43
C PRO A 47 -7.34 -10.57 -5.83
N TYR A 48 -6.94 -9.49 -6.51
CA TYR A 48 -6.26 -9.56 -7.80
C TYR A 48 -4.92 -10.27 -7.72
N ALA A 49 -4.12 -10.02 -6.67
CA ALA A 49 -2.87 -10.73 -6.44
C ALA A 49 -3.09 -12.26 -6.30
N LEU A 50 -4.16 -12.69 -5.62
CA LEU A 50 -4.54 -14.11 -5.58
C LEU A 50 -4.94 -14.66 -6.95
N ASN A 51 -5.62 -13.84 -7.78
CA ASN A 51 -5.92 -14.22 -9.15
C ASN A 51 -4.65 -14.43 -9.99
N GLN A 52 -3.63 -13.60 -9.81
CA GLN A 52 -2.36 -13.71 -10.52
C GLN A 52 -1.49 -14.89 -10.04
N ALA A 53 -1.51 -15.20 -8.74
CA ALA A 53 -0.70 -16.27 -8.18
C ALA A 53 -1.37 -17.65 -8.16
N GLY A 54 -2.70 -17.73 -8.21
CA GLY A 54 -3.47 -18.91 -7.79
C GLY A 54 -3.76 -18.87 -6.28
N LEU A 55 -4.89 -19.43 -5.84
CA LEU A 55 -5.38 -19.19 -4.47
C LEU A 55 -4.44 -19.76 -3.38
N PRO A 56 -4.10 -21.06 -3.37
CA PRO A 56 -3.26 -21.61 -2.31
C PRO A 56 -1.85 -20.99 -2.28
N PHE A 57 -1.20 -20.89 -3.45
CA PHE A 57 0.14 -20.31 -3.54
C PHE A 57 0.13 -18.80 -3.27
N GLY A 58 -0.88 -18.07 -3.75
CA GLY A 58 -1.06 -16.65 -3.45
C GLY A 58 -1.25 -16.38 -1.96
N LEU A 59 -2.01 -17.22 -1.25
CA LEU A 59 -2.15 -17.08 0.21
C LEU A 59 -0.83 -17.38 0.93
N LEU A 60 -0.08 -18.40 0.48
CA LEU A 60 1.25 -18.68 1.00
C LEU A 60 2.19 -17.48 0.77
N LEU A 61 2.20 -16.90 -0.44
CA LEU A 61 3.01 -15.72 -0.76
C LEU A 61 2.61 -14.52 0.08
N LEU A 62 1.31 -14.29 0.31
CA LEU A 62 0.81 -13.22 1.17
C LEU A 62 1.36 -13.34 2.60
N ILE A 63 1.32 -14.55 3.17
CA ILE A 63 1.90 -14.84 4.48
C ILE A 63 3.40 -14.59 4.48
N VAL A 64 4.12 -15.08 3.45
CA VAL A 64 5.57 -14.89 3.32
C VAL A 64 5.92 -13.40 3.23
N VAL A 65 5.23 -12.61 2.41
CA VAL A 65 5.44 -11.15 2.30
C VAL A 65 5.16 -10.46 3.63
N GLY A 66 4.11 -10.86 4.35
CA GLY A 66 3.82 -10.36 5.70
C GLY A 66 4.96 -10.65 6.69
N LEU A 67 5.49 -11.87 6.72
CA LEU A 67 6.63 -12.25 7.58
C LEU A 67 7.92 -11.50 7.20
N ILE A 68 8.17 -11.31 5.91
CA ILE A 68 9.32 -10.54 5.43
C ILE A 68 9.18 -9.06 5.83
N THR A 69 7.98 -8.51 5.73
CA THR A 69 7.67 -7.14 6.15
C THR A 69 7.92 -6.95 7.64
N ASP A 70 7.39 -7.84 8.47
CA ASP A 70 7.61 -7.85 9.93
C ASP A 70 9.10 -7.85 10.28
N TYR A 71 9.85 -8.80 9.70
CA TYR A 71 11.27 -8.94 9.95
C TYR A 71 12.09 -7.74 9.46
N SER A 72 11.84 -7.25 8.24
CA SER A 72 12.59 -6.15 7.65
C SER A 72 12.38 -4.81 8.36
N ILE A 73 11.19 -4.57 8.93
CA ILE A 73 10.91 -3.38 9.75
C ILE A 73 11.69 -3.43 11.07
N ILE A 74 11.82 -4.60 11.69
CA ILE A 74 12.64 -4.78 12.89
C ILE A 74 14.11 -4.54 12.56
N LEU A 75 14.59 -5.09 11.43
CA LEU A 75 15.95 -4.81 10.96
C LEU A 75 16.20 -3.33 10.70
N LEU A 76 15.21 -2.63 10.15
CA LEU A 76 15.32 -1.21 9.84
C LEU A 76 15.59 -0.38 11.11
N ILE A 77 14.78 -0.57 12.16
CA ILE A 77 14.96 0.15 13.43
C ILE A 77 16.21 -0.33 14.18
N LYS A 78 16.53 -1.63 14.12
CA LYS A 78 17.81 -2.15 14.66
C LYS A 78 19.01 -1.52 13.97
N GLY A 79 18.96 -1.36 12.65
CA GLY A 79 19.97 -0.65 11.87
C GLY A 79 20.13 0.80 12.33
N GLY A 80 19.01 1.51 12.55
CA GLY A 80 19.03 2.87 13.11
C GLY A 80 19.74 2.96 14.47
N HIS A 81 19.55 1.98 15.36
CA HIS A 81 20.27 1.93 16.64
C HIS A 81 21.76 1.69 16.45
N LEU A 82 22.14 0.75 15.59
CA LEU A 82 23.55 0.43 15.32
C LEU A 82 24.30 1.60 14.70
N SER A 83 23.63 2.42 13.86
CA SER A 83 24.23 3.62 13.25
C SER A 83 24.02 4.90 14.05
N GLY A 84 23.26 4.89 15.14
CA GLY A 84 22.91 6.09 15.92
C GLY A 84 22.05 7.10 15.13
N THR A 85 21.19 6.64 14.23
CA THR A 85 20.35 7.51 13.38
C THR A 85 18.85 7.33 13.69
N SER A 86 18.08 8.40 13.44
CA SER A 86 16.65 8.46 13.77
C SER A 86 15.72 8.56 12.55
N SER A 87 16.26 8.42 11.33
CA SER A 87 15.46 8.43 10.10
C SER A 87 15.99 7.40 9.11
N TYR A 88 15.10 6.97 8.20
CA TYR A 88 15.46 6.02 7.15
C TYR A 88 16.54 6.61 6.21
N GLN A 89 16.36 7.87 5.81
CA GLN A 89 17.32 8.57 4.96
C GLN A 89 18.71 8.68 5.61
N SER A 90 18.76 9.03 6.90
CA SER A 90 20.02 9.13 7.65
C SER A 90 20.70 7.77 7.85
N LEU A 91 19.94 6.70 8.07
CA LEU A 91 20.48 5.33 8.15
C LEU A 91 21.15 4.92 6.82
N VAL A 92 20.47 5.11 5.69
CA VAL A 92 21.04 4.77 4.38
C VAL A 92 22.22 5.67 4.04
N GLN A 93 22.18 6.95 4.39
CA GLN A 93 23.30 7.87 4.18
C GLN A 93 24.53 7.46 5.02
N SER A 94 24.33 7.05 6.27
CA SER A 94 25.42 6.59 7.15
C SER A 94 26.06 5.28 6.63
N THR A 95 25.26 4.39 6.05
CA THR A 95 25.73 3.09 5.55
C THR A 95 26.29 3.16 4.13
N PHE A 96 25.62 3.81 3.18
CA PHE A 96 25.94 3.81 1.75
C PHE A 96 26.34 5.18 1.18
N GLY A 97 26.45 6.20 2.04
CA GLY A 97 26.82 7.55 1.63
C GLY A 97 25.74 8.24 0.79
N PHE A 98 26.15 9.29 0.09
CA PHE A 98 25.26 10.10 -0.73
C PHE A 98 24.57 9.34 -1.89
N PRO A 99 25.22 8.39 -2.60
CA PRO A 99 24.55 7.62 -3.64
C PRO A 99 23.38 6.78 -3.08
N GLY A 100 23.58 6.14 -1.92
CA GLY A 100 22.52 5.40 -1.24
C GLY A 100 21.36 6.30 -0.82
N PHE A 101 21.68 7.47 -0.27
CA PHE A 101 20.68 8.48 0.09
C PHE A 101 19.82 8.90 -1.11
N LEU A 102 20.41 9.12 -2.29
CA LEU A 102 19.67 9.48 -3.50
C LEU A 102 18.79 8.32 -3.99
N ILE A 103 19.29 7.09 -4.00
CA ILE A 103 18.51 5.91 -4.41
C ILE A 103 17.31 5.72 -3.47
N LEU A 104 17.53 5.75 -2.15
CA LEU A 104 16.44 5.64 -1.18
C LEU A 104 15.43 6.76 -1.36
N SER A 105 15.89 8.01 -1.50
CA SER A 105 14.98 9.15 -1.69
C SER A 105 14.17 9.02 -2.98
N GLY A 106 14.78 8.53 -4.06
CA GLY A 106 14.05 8.21 -5.29
C GLY A 106 12.96 7.15 -5.08
N LEU A 107 13.26 6.07 -4.36
CA LEU A 107 12.28 5.02 -4.03
C LEU A 107 11.16 5.53 -3.11
N GLN A 108 11.50 6.31 -2.09
CA GLN A 108 10.55 6.93 -1.16
C GLN A 108 9.72 8.05 -1.79
N PHE A 109 10.18 8.65 -2.90
CA PHE A 109 9.36 9.52 -3.73
C PHE A 109 8.43 8.72 -4.64
N LEU A 110 8.98 7.71 -5.33
CA LEU A 110 8.27 6.95 -6.34
C LEU A 110 7.10 6.14 -5.76
N TYR A 111 7.29 5.52 -4.59
CA TYR A 111 6.26 4.73 -3.93
C TYR A 111 4.94 5.50 -3.68
N PRO A 112 4.94 6.59 -2.88
CA PRO A 112 3.72 7.35 -2.59
C PRO A 112 3.21 8.09 -3.83
N PHE A 113 4.10 8.50 -4.73
CA PHE A 113 3.72 9.14 -6.00
C PHE A 113 2.89 8.21 -6.89
N ILE A 114 3.32 6.96 -7.08
CA ILE A 114 2.54 5.97 -7.84
C ILE A 114 1.28 5.55 -7.08
N ALA A 115 1.32 5.49 -5.74
CA ALA A 115 0.11 5.25 -4.94
C ALA A 115 -0.97 6.33 -5.22
N MET A 116 -0.59 7.61 -5.27
CA MET A 116 -1.53 8.69 -5.64
C MET A 116 -2.10 8.55 -7.05
N ILE A 117 -1.33 8.02 -8.02
CA ILE A 117 -1.84 7.73 -9.37
C ILE A 117 -2.94 6.66 -9.28
N SER A 118 -2.67 5.58 -8.53
CA SER A 118 -3.63 4.49 -8.32
C SER A 118 -4.92 4.99 -7.65
N TYR A 119 -4.82 5.98 -6.76
CA TYR A 119 -5.94 6.60 -6.05
C TYR A 119 -6.83 7.41 -6.99
N ASN A 120 -6.25 8.20 -7.88
CA ASN A 120 -7.00 8.95 -8.88
C ASN A 120 -7.73 8.01 -9.85
N ILE A 121 -7.03 6.99 -10.37
CA ILE A 121 -7.62 5.95 -11.24
C ILE A 121 -8.86 5.34 -10.56
N THR A 122 -8.66 4.86 -9.33
CA THR A 122 -9.72 4.22 -8.55
C THR A 122 -10.88 5.18 -8.22
N THR A 123 -10.58 6.45 -7.96
CA THR A 123 -11.61 7.48 -7.74
C THR A 123 -12.50 7.63 -8.99
N GLY A 124 -11.91 7.60 -10.17
CA GLY A 124 -12.64 7.59 -11.44
C GLY A 124 -13.48 6.33 -11.63
N ASP A 125 -12.91 5.15 -11.36
CA ASP A 125 -13.58 3.85 -11.56
C ASP A 125 -14.78 3.67 -10.61
N THR A 126 -14.66 4.15 -9.38
CA THR A 126 -15.65 3.98 -8.31
C THR A 126 -16.72 5.08 -8.31
N LEU A 127 -16.32 6.36 -8.30
CA LEU A 127 -17.27 7.46 -8.12
C LEU A 127 -18.17 7.69 -9.34
N THR A 128 -17.71 7.39 -10.55
CA THR A 128 -18.57 7.43 -11.75
C THR A 128 -19.80 6.53 -11.57
N LYS A 129 -19.60 5.31 -11.06
CA LYS A 129 -20.68 4.35 -10.78
C LYS A 129 -21.57 4.80 -9.61
N VAL A 130 -21.03 5.54 -8.65
CA VAL A 130 -21.83 6.15 -7.57
C VAL A 130 -22.72 7.26 -8.14
N PHE A 131 -22.18 8.15 -8.97
CA PHE A 131 -22.93 9.25 -9.58
C PHE A 131 -24.02 8.76 -10.53
N GLN A 132 -23.79 7.67 -11.25
CA GLN A 132 -24.82 7.02 -12.09
C GLN A 132 -26.05 6.52 -11.31
N ARG A 133 -26.00 6.47 -9.98
CA ARG A 133 -27.17 6.14 -9.15
C ARG A 133 -28.02 7.36 -8.79
N ILE A 134 -27.56 8.57 -9.11
CA ILE A 134 -28.33 9.79 -8.97
C ILE A 134 -29.39 9.84 -10.09
N PRO A 135 -30.68 10.04 -9.77
CA PRO A 135 -31.73 10.17 -10.78
C PRO A 135 -31.37 11.24 -11.82
N GLY A 136 -31.38 10.87 -13.10
CA GLY A 136 -31.04 11.77 -14.22
C GLY A 136 -29.59 11.69 -14.72
N VAL A 137 -28.70 10.94 -14.05
CA VAL A 137 -27.32 10.73 -14.51
C VAL A 137 -27.23 9.43 -15.32
N GLY A 138 -27.38 9.55 -16.64
CA GLY A 138 -27.21 8.43 -17.57
C GLY A 138 -25.73 8.14 -17.92
N PRO A 139 -25.46 7.08 -18.71
CA PRO A 139 -24.11 6.74 -19.17
C PRO A 139 -23.41 7.87 -19.94
N ASP A 140 -24.16 8.68 -20.68
CA ASP A 140 -23.63 9.78 -21.51
C ASP A 140 -23.46 11.09 -20.71
N HIS A 141 -23.77 11.10 -19.41
CA HIS A 141 -23.67 12.29 -18.58
C HIS A 141 -22.21 12.56 -18.19
N ILE A 142 -21.81 13.83 -18.07
CA ILE A 142 -20.43 14.21 -17.68
C ILE A 142 -19.96 13.61 -16.35
N LEU A 143 -20.89 13.36 -15.41
CA LEU A 143 -20.60 12.70 -14.12
C LEU A 143 -20.39 11.18 -14.23
N ALA A 144 -20.72 10.58 -15.38
CA ALA A 144 -20.35 9.21 -15.72
C ALA A 144 -18.99 9.15 -16.43
N GLU A 145 -18.43 10.29 -16.87
CA GLU A 145 -17.15 10.34 -17.55
C GLU A 145 -15.99 10.31 -16.54
N ARG A 146 -15.17 9.28 -16.65
CA ARG A 146 -14.05 8.99 -15.72
C ARG A 146 -13.07 10.16 -15.59
N HIS A 147 -12.60 10.72 -16.71
CA HIS A 147 -11.64 11.83 -16.72
C HIS A 147 -12.21 13.06 -16.00
N PHE A 148 -13.48 13.37 -16.24
CA PHE A 148 -14.16 14.48 -15.58
C PHE A 148 -14.26 14.27 -14.06
N VAL A 149 -14.63 13.07 -13.61
CA VAL A 149 -14.74 12.74 -12.18
C VAL A 149 -13.39 12.79 -11.47
N ILE A 150 -12.30 12.33 -12.11
CA ILE A 150 -10.94 12.45 -11.58
C ILE A 150 -10.57 13.93 -11.40
N LEU A 151 -10.78 14.76 -12.43
CA LEU A 151 -10.49 16.20 -12.36
C LEU A 151 -11.34 16.92 -11.31
N LEU A 152 -12.64 16.63 -11.28
CA LEU A 152 -13.58 17.23 -10.35
C LEU A 152 -13.22 16.89 -8.90
N SER A 153 -12.99 15.61 -8.60
CA SER A 153 -12.60 15.16 -7.26
C SER A 153 -11.24 15.72 -6.86
N THR A 154 -10.31 15.83 -7.81
CA THR A 154 -8.98 16.41 -7.55
C THR A 154 -9.07 17.88 -7.17
N ILE A 155 -9.77 18.69 -7.97
CA ILE A 155 -9.88 20.14 -7.76
C ILE A 155 -10.68 20.45 -6.50
N LEU A 156 -11.78 19.74 -6.25
CA LEU A 156 -12.69 20.04 -5.15
C LEU A 156 -12.22 19.49 -3.80
N PHE A 157 -11.56 18.33 -3.78
CA PHE A 157 -11.24 17.63 -2.54
C PHE A 157 -9.76 17.35 -2.36
N THR A 158 -9.12 16.60 -3.25
CA THR A 158 -7.75 16.11 -2.98
C THR A 158 -6.72 17.24 -2.97
N MET A 159 -6.83 18.21 -3.89
CA MET A 159 -5.91 19.35 -3.97
C MET A 159 -6.03 20.29 -2.76
N PRO A 160 -7.23 20.78 -2.36
CA PRO A 160 -7.37 21.57 -1.14
C PRO A 160 -6.87 20.86 0.12
N LEU A 161 -7.14 19.55 0.25
CA LEU A 161 -6.68 18.75 1.38
C LEU A 161 -5.14 18.60 1.39
N SER A 162 -4.52 18.41 0.22
CA SER A 162 -3.06 18.26 0.09
C SER A 162 -2.27 19.54 0.40
N LEU A 163 -2.92 20.70 0.33
CA LEU A 163 -2.33 21.99 0.70
C LEU A 163 -2.24 22.20 2.23
N TYR A 164 -2.96 21.42 3.03
CA TYR A 164 -2.87 21.53 4.49
C TYR A 164 -1.45 21.20 4.98
N ARG A 165 -0.95 22.04 5.89
CA ARG A 165 0.37 21.87 6.52
C ARG A 165 0.34 21.05 7.81
N ASN A 166 -0.79 21.06 8.52
CA ASN A 166 -0.88 20.47 9.85
C ASN A 166 -1.31 19.00 9.76
N ILE A 167 -0.35 18.10 9.92
CA ILE A 167 -0.54 16.64 9.87
C ILE A 167 -1.50 16.17 10.98
N GLU A 168 -1.52 16.82 12.14
CA GLU A 168 -2.39 16.45 13.27
C GLU A 168 -3.90 16.46 12.91
N LYS A 169 -4.33 17.40 12.05
CA LYS A 169 -5.72 17.44 11.57
C LYS A 169 -6.01 16.29 10.60
N LEU A 170 -4.98 15.84 9.89
CA LEU A 170 -5.00 14.68 9.00
C LEU A 170 -5.07 13.37 9.79
N GLY A 171 -4.57 13.31 11.03
CA GLY A 171 -4.70 12.15 11.92
C GLY A 171 -6.16 11.76 12.21
N LYS A 172 -7.06 12.73 12.41
CA LYS A 172 -8.51 12.46 12.56
C LYS A 172 -9.13 11.90 11.28
N VAL A 173 -8.64 12.37 10.14
CA VAL A 173 -9.06 11.93 8.80
C VAL A 173 -8.56 10.50 8.52
N SER A 174 -7.36 10.16 9.01
CA SER A 174 -6.79 8.82 8.94
C SER A 174 -7.62 7.77 9.69
N PHE A 175 -8.17 8.11 10.86
CA PHE A 175 -9.09 7.24 11.59
C PHE A 175 -10.39 6.98 10.82
N LEU A 176 -10.94 8.01 10.15
CA LEU A 176 -12.11 7.84 9.29
C LEU A 176 -11.83 6.87 8.14
N SER A 177 -10.68 7.00 7.47
CA SER A 177 -10.27 6.08 6.40
C SER A 177 -10.23 4.62 6.88
N MET A 178 -9.69 4.37 8.07
CA MET A 178 -9.67 3.02 8.69
C MET A 178 -11.07 2.42 8.84
N VAL A 179 -12.02 3.19 9.39
CA VAL A 179 -13.41 2.74 9.60
C VAL A 179 -14.09 2.43 8.26
N LEU A 180 -13.82 3.25 7.23
CA LEU A 180 -14.31 3.00 5.88
C LEU A 180 -13.72 1.72 5.30
N THR A 181 -12.42 1.47 5.45
CA THR A 181 -11.79 0.22 4.98
C THR A 181 -12.35 -1.02 5.68
N LEU A 182 -12.60 -0.96 6.99
CA LEU A 182 -13.27 -2.06 7.71
C LEU A 182 -14.71 -2.27 7.23
N THR A 183 -15.42 -1.19 6.90
CA THR A 183 -16.78 -1.27 6.31
C THR A 183 -16.73 -1.96 4.94
N ILE A 184 -15.75 -1.62 4.10
CA ILE A 184 -15.54 -2.25 2.79
C ILE A 184 -15.24 -3.74 2.94
N LEU A 185 -14.41 -4.14 3.91
CA LEU A 185 -14.16 -5.55 4.23
C LEU A 185 -15.47 -6.29 4.55
N VAL A 186 -16.32 -5.74 5.42
CA VAL A 186 -17.61 -6.37 5.76
C VAL A 186 -18.49 -6.52 4.52
N ILE A 187 -18.56 -5.51 3.66
CA ILE A 187 -19.32 -5.55 2.41
C ILE A 187 -18.82 -6.67 1.49
N VAL A 188 -17.49 -6.77 1.30
CA VAL A 188 -16.89 -7.81 0.46
C VAL A 188 -17.16 -9.21 1.02
N VAL A 189 -17.09 -9.40 2.34
CA VAL A 189 -17.41 -10.68 2.99
C VAL A 189 -18.89 -11.05 2.80
N ILE A 190 -19.81 -10.11 2.98
CA ILE A 190 -21.25 -10.33 2.73
C ILE A 190 -21.48 -10.68 1.26
N ARG A 191 -20.80 -9.98 0.35
CA ARG A 191 -20.94 -10.22 -1.09
C ARG A 191 -20.35 -11.56 -1.51
N ALA A 192 -19.27 -12.02 -0.89
CA ALA A 192 -18.75 -13.37 -1.11
C ALA A 192 -19.79 -14.45 -0.77
N ALA A 193 -20.55 -14.27 0.30
CA ALA A 193 -21.60 -15.22 0.68
C ALA A 193 -22.87 -15.12 -0.19
N THR A 194 -23.24 -13.91 -0.65
CA THR A 194 -24.53 -13.66 -1.33
C THR A 194 -24.45 -13.72 -2.86
N LEU A 195 -23.37 -13.19 -3.44
CA LEU A 195 -23.14 -13.09 -4.88
C LEU A 195 -22.22 -14.22 -5.39
N GLY A 196 -21.23 -14.64 -4.59
CA GLY A 196 -20.29 -15.70 -4.97
C GLY A 196 -20.95 -16.98 -5.51
N PRO A 197 -22.00 -17.53 -4.85
CA PRO A 197 -22.69 -18.72 -5.35
C PRO A 197 -23.41 -18.55 -6.70
N GLN A 198 -23.64 -17.31 -7.15
CA GLN A 198 -24.35 -17.02 -8.40
C GLN A 198 -23.39 -16.92 -9.60
N ILE A 199 -22.10 -16.68 -9.34
CA ILE A 199 -21.08 -16.50 -10.38
C ILE A 199 -20.42 -17.85 -10.64
N ILE A 200 -20.43 -18.29 -11.90
CA ILE A 200 -19.81 -19.55 -12.31
C ILE A 200 -18.28 -19.42 -12.11
N PRO A 201 -17.64 -20.31 -11.33
CA PRO A 201 -16.18 -20.30 -11.17
C PRO A 201 -15.48 -20.56 -12.50
N THR A 202 -14.39 -19.83 -12.76
CA THR A 202 -13.51 -20.12 -13.92
C THR A 202 -12.85 -21.50 -13.79
N GLU A 203 -12.50 -22.17 -14.90
CA GLU A 203 -11.86 -23.50 -14.88
C GLU A 203 -10.63 -23.57 -13.96
N ASN A 204 -9.82 -22.51 -13.92
CA ASN A 204 -8.61 -22.41 -13.10
C ASN A 204 -8.82 -21.63 -11.78
N ALA A 205 -10.05 -21.58 -11.27
CA ALA A 205 -10.41 -20.83 -10.06
C ALA A 205 -9.65 -21.29 -8.80
N TRP A 206 -9.32 -22.57 -8.71
CA TRP A 206 -8.68 -23.15 -7.52
C TRP A 206 -7.30 -23.73 -7.82
N ALA A 207 -6.68 -23.26 -8.93
CA ALA A 207 -5.35 -23.68 -9.31
C ALA A 207 -4.35 -23.37 -8.18
N PHE A 208 -3.46 -24.33 -7.88
CA PHE A 208 -2.48 -24.18 -6.81
C PHE A 208 -1.58 -22.96 -7.05
N ALA A 209 -0.98 -22.87 -8.24
CA ALA A 209 -0.12 -21.78 -8.66
C ALA A 209 -0.38 -21.42 -10.13
N LYS A 210 -0.15 -20.16 -10.48
CA LYS A 210 -0.18 -19.62 -11.84
C LYS A 210 1.14 -18.94 -12.18
N TRP A 211 1.41 -18.75 -13.47
CA TRP A 211 2.67 -18.20 -13.97
C TRP A 211 2.97 -16.77 -13.49
N ASN A 212 1.92 -15.96 -13.28
CA ASN A 212 2.02 -14.55 -12.91
C ASN A 212 2.24 -14.33 -11.40
N ALA A 213 2.60 -15.36 -10.64
CA ALA A 213 2.77 -15.27 -9.20
C ALA A 213 3.84 -14.25 -8.76
N ILE A 214 4.83 -13.95 -9.60
CA ILE A 214 5.84 -12.93 -9.31
C ILE A 214 5.22 -11.52 -9.31
N GLN A 215 4.31 -11.23 -10.26
CA GLN A 215 3.57 -9.96 -10.29
C GLN A 215 2.70 -9.80 -9.04
N ALA A 216 2.11 -10.91 -8.56
CA ALA A 216 1.36 -10.93 -7.31
C ALA A 216 2.21 -10.52 -6.09
N VAL A 217 3.48 -10.97 -6.02
CA VAL A 217 4.41 -10.53 -4.94
C VAL A 217 4.62 -9.02 -4.99
N GLY A 218 4.66 -8.41 -6.17
CA GLY A 218 4.68 -6.96 -6.33
C GLY A 218 3.46 -6.30 -5.68
N VAL A 219 2.25 -6.72 -6.06
CA VAL A 219 0.99 -6.17 -5.49
C VAL A 219 0.92 -6.38 -3.98
N MET A 220 1.33 -7.54 -3.47
CA MET A 220 1.40 -7.81 -2.03
C MET A 220 2.43 -6.91 -1.32
N SER A 221 3.59 -6.66 -1.95
CA SER A 221 4.61 -5.75 -1.43
C SER A 221 4.09 -4.31 -1.38
N PHE A 222 3.36 -3.88 -2.41
CA PHE A 222 2.66 -2.59 -2.41
C PHE A 222 1.64 -2.47 -1.28
N ALA A 223 0.94 -3.55 -0.94
CA ALA A 223 -0.04 -3.56 0.14
C ALA A 223 0.60 -3.56 1.55
N PHE A 224 1.80 -4.12 1.72
CA PHE A 224 2.42 -4.30 3.05
C PHE A 224 3.53 -3.30 3.39
N ILE A 225 3.99 -2.50 2.44
CA ILE A 225 5.03 -1.49 2.68
C ILE A 225 4.54 -0.43 3.69
N CYS A 226 5.28 -0.31 4.79
CA CYS A 226 5.05 0.72 5.81
C CYS A 226 6.38 1.24 6.41
N HIS A 227 7.51 0.88 5.79
CA HIS A 227 8.88 1.20 6.24
C HIS A 227 9.15 2.69 6.34
N HIS A 228 8.53 3.50 5.47
CA HIS A 228 8.70 4.96 5.46
C HIS A 228 8.15 5.62 6.75
N ASN A 229 7.10 5.04 7.35
CA ASN A 229 6.50 5.53 8.60
C ASN A 229 7.12 4.92 9.87
N SER A 230 7.98 3.91 9.73
CA SER A 230 8.48 3.12 10.86
C SER A 230 9.27 3.94 11.87
N PHE A 231 10.20 4.80 11.41
CA PHE A 231 10.99 5.65 12.31
C PHE A 231 10.13 6.68 13.04
N LEU A 232 9.12 7.24 12.37
CA LEU A 232 8.20 8.21 12.96
C LEU A 232 7.36 7.57 14.07
N ILE A 233 6.75 6.41 13.80
CA ILE A 233 5.95 5.70 14.80
C ILE A 233 6.84 5.23 15.95
N TYR A 234 8.04 4.70 15.67
CA TYR A 234 9.00 4.31 16.70
C TYR A 234 9.38 5.47 17.63
N GLY A 235 9.72 6.63 17.06
CA GLY A 235 10.09 7.84 17.81
C GLY A 235 8.93 8.41 18.64
N SER A 236 7.68 8.15 18.24
CA SER A 236 6.49 8.59 18.98
C SER A 236 6.17 7.75 20.22
N LEU A 237 6.82 6.60 20.41
CA LEU A 237 6.53 5.70 21.53
C LEU A 237 6.87 6.34 22.89
N GLU A 238 6.03 6.08 23.90
CA GLU A 238 6.33 6.47 25.29
C GLU A 238 7.68 5.94 25.77
N GLN A 239 7.99 4.69 25.40
CA GLN A 239 9.23 3.98 25.67
C GLN A 239 9.78 3.37 24.37
N PRO A 240 10.61 4.11 23.62
CA PRO A 240 11.18 3.64 22.36
C PRO A 240 12.32 2.65 22.66
N THR A 241 11.97 1.37 22.83
CA THR A 241 12.92 0.26 22.97
C THR A 241 12.69 -0.75 21.85
N LEU A 242 13.73 -1.50 21.46
CA LEU A 242 13.62 -2.54 20.43
C LEU A 242 12.59 -3.63 20.80
N ALA A 243 12.47 -3.96 22.08
CA ALA A 243 11.49 -4.92 22.57
C ALA A 243 10.04 -4.41 22.40
N ASN A 244 9.79 -3.14 22.74
CA ASN A 244 8.49 -2.51 22.53
C ASN A 244 8.16 -2.36 21.05
N TRP A 245 9.15 -2.00 20.22
CA TRP A 245 8.99 -1.93 18.78
C TRP A 245 8.64 -3.28 18.17
N SER A 246 9.36 -4.34 18.52
CA SER A 246 9.08 -5.70 18.05
C SER A 246 7.65 -6.13 18.41
N ARG A 247 7.18 -5.86 19.64
CA ARG A 247 5.78 -6.11 20.03
C ARG A 247 4.78 -5.34 19.16
N VAL A 248 5.01 -4.05 18.95
CA VAL A 248 4.16 -3.20 18.11
C VAL A 248 4.13 -3.73 16.69
N THR A 249 5.28 -4.07 16.11
CA THR A 249 5.41 -4.62 14.76
C THR A 249 4.67 -5.95 14.61
N HIS A 250 4.93 -6.94 15.48
CA HIS A 250 4.29 -8.26 15.41
C HIS A 250 2.77 -8.19 15.53
N VAL A 251 2.26 -7.39 16.47
CA VAL A 251 0.80 -7.20 16.63
C VAL A 251 0.23 -6.51 15.40
N SER A 252 0.90 -5.49 14.87
CA SER A 252 0.38 -4.69 13.77
C SER A 252 0.39 -5.44 12.45
N VAL A 253 1.53 -6.01 12.08
CA VAL A 253 1.69 -6.78 10.84
C VAL A 253 0.86 -8.06 10.90
N GLY A 254 0.83 -8.75 12.05
CA GLY A 254 -0.01 -9.94 12.23
C GLY A 254 -1.52 -9.63 12.08
N SER A 255 -2.00 -8.56 12.71
CA SER A 255 -3.40 -8.14 12.58
C SER A 255 -3.74 -7.71 11.15
N ALA A 256 -2.86 -6.92 10.52
CA ALA A 256 -3.03 -6.50 9.13
C ALA A 256 -3.01 -7.69 8.18
N LEU A 257 -2.15 -8.69 8.41
CA LEU A 257 -2.10 -9.92 7.61
C LEU A 257 -3.41 -10.72 7.68
N ILE A 258 -4.01 -10.84 8.86
CA ILE A 258 -5.31 -11.51 9.02
C ILE A 258 -6.40 -10.77 8.25
N VAL A 259 -6.51 -9.45 8.44
CA VAL A 259 -7.51 -8.61 7.75
C VAL A 259 -7.32 -8.71 6.23
N SER A 260 -6.08 -8.56 5.76
CA SER A 260 -5.70 -8.68 4.35
C SER A 260 -6.00 -10.05 3.76
N ALA A 261 -5.73 -11.15 4.49
CA ALA A 261 -6.03 -12.50 4.03
C ALA A 261 -7.54 -12.74 3.91
N VAL A 262 -8.34 -12.30 4.89
CA VAL A 262 -9.80 -12.40 4.84
C VAL A 262 -10.34 -11.60 3.65
N PHE A 263 -9.86 -10.37 3.46
CA PHE A 263 -10.26 -9.53 2.34
C PHE A 263 -9.92 -10.17 0.98
N ALA A 264 -8.69 -10.63 0.84
CA ALA A 264 -8.18 -11.24 -0.38
C ALA A 264 -8.98 -12.49 -0.75
N VAL A 265 -9.21 -13.39 0.20
CA VAL A 265 -9.95 -14.65 -0.02
C VAL A 265 -11.43 -14.37 -0.30
N ALA A 266 -12.09 -13.48 0.46
CA ALA A 266 -13.49 -13.13 0.22
C ALA A 266 -13.67 -12.50 -1.17
N GLY A 267 -12.80 -11.56 -1.54
CA GLY A 267 -12.84 -10.94 -2.85
C GLY A 267 -12.58 -11.93 -3.99
N TYR A 268 -11.54 -12.74 -3.86
CA TYR A 268 -11.16 -13.72 -4.88
C TYR A 268 -12.20 -14.83 -5.03
N SER A 269 -12.75 -15.36 -3.94
CA SER A 269 -13.74 -16.45 -4.00
C SER A 269 -15.06 -16.02 -4.67
N THR A 270 -15.37 -14.72 -4.66
CA THR A 270 -16.56 -14.18 -5.33
C THR A 270 -16.43 -14.23 -6.86
N PHE A 271 -15.26 -13.85 -7.38
CA PHE A 271 -15.08 -13.59 -8.82
C PHE A 271 -14.12 -14.56 -9.51
N THR A 272 -13.30 -15.29 -8.75
CA THR A 272 -12.32 -16.25 -9.23
C THR A 272 -11.40 -15.65 -10.31
N GLY A 273 -11.30 -16.26 -11.49
CA GLY A 273 -10.49 -15.75 -12.60
C GLY A 273 -10.91 -14.38 -13.15
N TYR A 274 -12.12 -13.90 -12.83
CA TYR A 274 -12.61 -12.60 -13.29
C TYR A 274 -12.12 -11.42 -12.44
N THR A 275 -11.50 -11.67 -11.30
CA THR A 275 -11.08 -10.64 -10.32
C THR A 275 -10.18 -9.59 -10.97
N GLN A 276 -10.63 -8.33 -10.98
CA GLN A 276 -9.93 -7.16 -11.50
C GLN A 276 -9.06 -6.50 -10.43
N GLY A 277 -8.12 -5.64 -10.85
CA GLY A 277 -7.25 -4.87 -9.95
C GLY A 277 -8.02 -3.96 -8.98
N ASP A 278 -9.11 -3.36 -9.45
CA ASP A 278 -10.14 -2.80 -8.56
C ASP A 278 -11.29 -3.81 -8.46
N ILE A 279 -11.45 -4.41 -7.28
CA ILE A 279 -12.55 -5.36 -7.03
C ILE A 279 -13.93 -4.73 -7.24
N PHE A 280 -14.05 -3.40 -7.11
CA PHE A 280 -15.32 -2.72 -7.35
C PHE A 280 -15.73 -2.63 -8.81
N GLU A 281 -14.83 -2.90 -9.76
CA GLU A 281 -15.21 -3.10 -11.16
C GLU A 281 -15.96 -4.41 -11.39
N ASN A 282 -15.76 -5.41 -10.54
CA ASN A 282 -16.44 -6.70 -10.68
C ASN A 282 -17.91 -6.66 -10.25
N TYR A 283 -18.30 -5.80 -9.32
CA TYR A 283 -19.70 -5.73 -8.87
C TYR A 283 -20.61 -5.07 -9.92
N CYS A 284 -21.87 -5.49 -9.98
CA CYS A 284 -22.83 -4.90 -10.91
C CYS A 284 -23.16 -3.44 -10.55
N ARG A 285 -23.60 -2.64 -11.54
CA ARG A 285 -23.96 -1.23 -11.32
C ARG A 285 -25.25 -1.07 -10.54
N ASN A 286 -26.16 -2.05 -10.68
CA ASN A 286 -27.45 -2.08 -9.99
C ASN A 286 -27.37 -2.57 -8.52
N ASP A 287 -26.19 -2.97 -8.06
CA ASP A 287 -25.96 -3.47 -6.71
C ASP A 287 -25.83 -2.32 -5.69
N ASN A 288 -26.88 -2.08 -4.90
CA ASN A 288 -26.90 -1.02 -3.87
C ASN A 288 -25.82 -1.16 -2.80
N LEU A 289 -25.53 -2.38 -2.34
CA LEU A 289 -24.55 -2.60 -1.27
C LEU A 289 -23.13 -2.36 -1.79
N ALA A 290 -22.83 -2.81 -3.02
CA ALA A 290 -21.57 -2.55 -3.68
C ALA A 290 -21.43 -1.07 -4.02
N THR A 291 -22.49 -0.37 -4.46
CA THR A 291 -22.47 1.10 -4.63
C THR A 291 -22.15 1.81 -3.32
N PHE A 292 -22.74 1.40 -2.20
CA PHE A 292 -22.38 1.97 -0.90
C PHE A 292 -20.89 1.72 -0.57
N GLY A 293 -20.39 0.52 -0.85
CA GLY A 293 -18.96 0.20 -0.76
C GLY A 293 -18.08 1.09 -1.63
N ARG A 294 -18.47 1.34 -2.89
CA ARG A 294 -17.77 2.28 -3.80
C ARG A 294 -17.72 3.69 -3.24
N PHE A 295 -18.81 4.16 -2.63
CA PHE A 295 -18.85 5.46 -1.96
C PHE A 295 -17.89 5.52 -0.77
N CYS A 296 -17.91 4.51 0.11
CA CYS A 296 -16.97 4.41 1.23
C CYS A 296 -15.52 4.38 0.74
N PHE A 297 -15.26 3.67 -0.36
CA PHE A 297 -13.93 3.52 -0.93
C PHE A 297 -13.42 4.83 -1.55
N GLY A 298 -14.24 5.50 -2.38
CA GLY A 298 -13.90 6.81 -2.92
C GLY A 298 -13.62 7.84 -1.83
N LEU A 299 -14.42 7.84 -0.74
CA LEU A 299 -14.16 8.72 0.40
C LEU A 299 -12.83 8.37 1.11
N SER A 300 -12.58 7.09 1.37
CA SER A 300 -11.31 6.61 1.97
C SER A 300 -10.10 7.06 1.14
N ILE A 301 -10.16 6.93 -0.18
CA ILE A 301 -9.10 7.34 -1.09
C ILE A 301 -8.88 8.86 -1.06
N ILE A 302 -9.95 9.65 -1.17
CA ILE A 302 -9.87 11.13 -1.10
C ILE A 302 -9.22 11.57 0.21
N THR A 303 -9.49 10.86 1.31
CA THR A 303 -8.89 11.14 2.61
C THR A 303 -7.45 10.65 2.79
N THR A 304 -7.03 9.65 2.01
CA THR A 304 -5.69 9.03 2.09
C THR A 304 -4.69 9.73 1.15
N PHE A 305 -5.16 10.22 0.00
CA PHE A 305 -4.32 10.93 -0.99
C PHE A 305 -3.45 12.05 -0.39
N PRO A 306 -3.96 12.94 0.49
CA PRO A 306 -3.15 14.02 1.06
C PRO A 306 -1.99 13.53 1.93
N LEU A 307 -2.10 12.35 2.55
CA LEU A 307 -1.03 11.74 3.36
C LEU A 307 0.14 11.33 2.46
N GLU A 308 -0.14 10.65 1.36
CA GLU A 308 0.89 10.27 0.38
C GLU A 308 1.51 11.49 -0.31
N CYS A 309 0.69 12.52 -0.60
CA CYS A 309 1.20 13.79 -1.12
C CYS A 309 2.13 14.48 -0.12
N PHE A 310 1.82 14.40 1.18
CA PHE A 310 2.66 14.93 2.24
C PHE A 310 4.03 14.23 2.25
N VAL A 311 4.05 12.89 2.26
CA VAL A 311 5.30 12.09 2.24
C VAL A 311 6.12 12.40 0.99
N THR A 312 5.47 12.43 -0.17
CA THR A 312 6.13 12.74 -1.45
C THR A 312 6.80 14.12 -1.41
N ARG A 313 6.10 15.13 -0.88
CA ARG A 313 6.62 16.50 -0.75
C ARG A 313 7.76 16.60 0.25
N GLU A 314 7.68 15.88 1.36
CA GLU A 314 8.74 15.84 2.37
C GLU A 314 10.05 15.31 1.78
N VAL A 315 9.98 14.24 0.99
CA VAL A 315 11.15 13.70 0.27
C VAL A 315 11.74 14.73 -0.70
N VAL A 316 10.90 15.43 -1.48
CA VAL A 316 11.36 16.50 -2.39
C VAL A 316 12.02 17.64 -1.61
N SER A 317 11.43 18.05 -0.49
CA SER A 317 11.97 19.11 0.38
C SER A 317 13.33 18.73 0.95
N ASN A 318 13.49 17.50 1.43
CA ASN A 318 14.72 17.00 2.02
C ASN A 318 15.87 16.95 1.00
N VAL A 319 15.57 16.53 -0.24
CA VAL A 319 16.58 16.40 -1.31
C VAL A 319 16.97 17.76 -1.92
N ILE A 320 16.00 18.65 -2.15
CA ILE A 320 16.24 19.90 -2.90
C ILE A 320 16.59 21.06 -1.96
N CYS A 321 15.85 21.20 -0.86
CA CYS A 321 15.88 22.41 -0.03
C CYS A 321 16.62 22.21 1.29
N SER A 322 16.65 20.99 1.84
CA SER A 322 17.22 20.66 3.15
C SER A 322 16.80 21.63 4.28
N ARG A 323 15.62 22.25 4.12
CA ARG A 323 15.01 23.23 5.03
C ARG A 323 13.49 23.18 4.92
N ASP A 324 12.81 23.84 5.84
CA ASP A 324 11.38 24.07 5.74
C ASP A 324 11.02 24.92 4.52
N LEU A 325 9.96 24.50 3.82
CA LEU A 325 9.45 25.19 2.64
C LEU A 325 8.73 26.49 3.05
N SER A 326 8.98 27.57 2.32
CA SER A 326 8.16 28.78 2.39
C SER A 326 6.72 28.48 1.94
N ARG A 327 5.77 29.38 2.24
CA ARG A 327 4.36 29.18 1.84
C ARG A 327 4.21 29.04 0.33
N ALA A 328 4.93 29.84 -0.44
CA ALA A 328 4.91 29.78 -1.90
C ALA A 328 5.51 28.46 -2.42
N GLU A 329 6.67 28.05 -1.92
CA GLU A 329 7.31 26.78 -2.31
C GLU A 329 6.41 25.57 -1.98
N HIS A 330 5.79 25.56 -0.79
CA HIS A 330 4.85 24.51 -0.40
C HIS A 330 3.67 24.39 -1.35
N VAL A 331 3.04 25.52 -1.69
CA VAL A 331 1.91 25.55 -2.62
C VAL A 331 2.35 25.12 -4.01
N SER A 332 3.45 25.67 -4.53
CA SER A 332 3.96 25.37 -5.88
C SER A 332 4.37 23.90 -6.04
N ILE A 333 5.10 23.33 -5.07
CA ILE A 333 5.53 21.92 -5.12
C ILE A 333 4.31 21.00 -5.01
N THR A 334 3.35 21.31 -4.12
CA THR A 334 2.13 20.51 -3.99
C THR A 334 1.31 20.54 -5.28
N LEU A 335 1.12 21.72 -5.87
CA LEU A 335 0.41 21.88 -7.15
C LEU A 335 1.10 21.08 -8.26
N LEU A 336 2.44 21.13 -8.34
CA LEU A 336 3.20 20.38 -9.33
C LEU A 336 3.05 18.87 -9.14
N ILE A 337 3.22 18.36 -7.91
CA ILE A 337 3.09 16.93 -7.61
C ILE A 337 1.68 16.44 -7.99
N VAL A 338 0.63 17.14 -7.54
CA VAL A 338 -0.75 16.74 -7.80
C VAL A 338 -1.09 16.87 -9.29
N ALA A 339 -0.63 17.92 -9.97
CA ALA A 339 -0.88 18.09 -11.41
C ALA A 339 -0.22 17.00 -12.25
N VAL A 340 1.05 16.66 -11.99
CA VAL A 340 1.75 15.60 -12.73
C VAL A 340 1.13 14.24 -12.43
N CYS A 341 0.83 13.96 -11.15
CA CYS A 341 0.11 12.73 -10.76
C CYS A 341 -1.23 12.61 -11.48
N THR A 342 -2.03 13.67 -11.51
CA THR A 342 -3.33 13.70 -12.19
C THR A 342 -3.18 13.51 -13.70
N ALA A 343 -2.21 14.17 -14.34
CA ALA A 343 -1.95 14.01 -15.76
C ALA A 343 -1.61 12.56 -16.13
N ILE A 344 -0.78 11.88 -15.33
CA ILE A 344 -0.47 10.46 -15.53
C ILE A 344 -1.72 9.60 -15.28
N SER A 345 -2.50 9.90 -14.25
CA SER A 345 -3.72 9.15 -13.92
C SER A 345 -4.77 9.20 -15.04
N LEU A 346 -4.83 10.29 -15.80
CA LEU A 346 -5.72 10.45 -16.95
C LEU A 346 -5.22 9.72 -18.20
N ALA A 347 -3.96 9.28 -18.23
CA ALA A 347 -3.37 8.56 -19.35
C ALA A 347 -3.43 7.04 -19.21
N TYR A 348 -3.72 6.53 -18.02
CA TYR A 348 -3.73 5.09 -17.73
C TYR A 348 -5.05 4.63 -17.11
N ASP A 349 -5.54 3.49 -17.57
CA ASP A 349 -6.81 2.92 -17.14
C ASP A 349 -6.63 1.67 -16.26
N CYS A 350 -5.55 0.94 -16.46
CA CYS A 350 -5.34 -0.36 -15.80
C CYS A 350 -4.74 -0.20 -14.40
N LEU A 351 -5.58 -0.21 -13.36
CA LEU A 351 -5.12 -0.16 -11.96
C LEU A 351 -4.14 -1.30 -11.63
N GLY A 352 -4.42 -2.53 -12.06
CA GLY A 352 -3.58 -3.70 -11.75
C GLY A 352 -2.12 -3.53 -12.14
N VAL A 353 -1.86 -3.01 -13.35
CA VAL A 353 -0.49 -2.74 -13.85
C VAL A 353 0.21 -1.68 -12.99
N VAL A 354 -0.50 -0.64 -12.57
CA VAL A 354 0.05 0.42 -11.70
C VAL A 354 0.44 -0.15 -10.33
N LEU A 355 -0.40 -1.02 -9.75
CA LEU A 355 -0.13 -1.67 -8.46
C LEU A 355 1.07 -2.62 -8.55
N GLU A 356 1.14 -3.44 -9.61
CA GLU A 356 2.27 -4.33 -9.86
C GLU A 356 3.57 -3.56 -10.00
N LEU A 357 3.58 -2.53 -10.85
CA LEU A 357 4.76 -1.72 -11.14
C LEU A 357 5.27 -1.02 -9.87
N ASN A 358 4.38 -0.43 -9.07
CA ASN A 358 4.77 0.19 -7.82
C ASN A 358 5.36 -0.83 -6.83
N GLY A 359 4.73 -2.00 -6.79
CA GLY A 359 5.13 -3.14 -5.98
C GLY A 359 6.55 -3.61 -6.28
N VAL A 360 6.86 -3.85 -7.56
CA VAL A 360 8.15 -4.41 -7.97
C VAL A 360 9.26 -3.36 -8.00
N VAL A 361 8.98 -2.13 -8.43
CA VAL A 361 10.00 -1.06 -8.58
C VAL A 361 10.28 -0.33 -7.28
N SER A 362 9.25 -0.05 -6.47
CA SER A 362 9.40 0.81 -5.28
C SER A 362 9.30 0.00 -3.98
N ALA A 363 8.22 -0.75 -3.79
CA ALA A 363 7.95 -1.43 -2.52
C ALA A 363 8.92 -2.59 -2.26
N THR A 364 9.22 -3.41 -3.28
CA THR A 364 10.11 -4.56 -3.14
C THR A 364 11.53 -4.15 -2.69
N PRO A 365 12.19 -3.13 -3.29
CA PRO A 365 13.46 -2.66 -2.75
C PRO A 365 13.37 -2.11 -1.33
N LEU A 366 12.32 -1.36 -1.00
CA LEU A 366 12.12 -0.74 0.32
C LEU A 366 11.87 -1.76 1.44
N ILE A 367 11.22 -2.88 1.13
CA ILE A 367 10.95 -3.98 2.07
C ILE A 367 12.14 -4.96 2.13
N PHE A 368 12.56 -5.50 0.99
CA PHE A 368 13.45 -6.67 0.94
C PHE A 368 14.93 -6.29 0.95
N ILE A 369 15.30 -5.27 0.17
CA ILE A 369 16.70 -5.00 -0.16
C ILE A 369 17.31 -4.02 0.82
N VAL A 370 16.73 -2.82 0.95
CA VAL A 370 17.38 -1.70 1.65
C VAL A 370 17.56 -1.97 3.15
N PRO A 371 16.55 -2.42 3.93
CA PRO A 371 16.73 -2.70 5.35
C PRO A 371 17.76 -3.80 5.61
N SER A 372 17.69 -4.87 4.82
CA SER A 372 18.62 -6.00 4.88
C SER A 372 20.06 -5.59 4.56
N ALA A 373 20.25 -4.76 3.53
CA ALA A 373 21.56 -4.27 3.13
C ALA A 373 22.17 -3.32 4.18
N CYS A 374 21.37 -2.44 4.77
CA CYS A 374 21.81 -1.57 5.86
C CYS A 374 22.25 -2.39 7.07
N PHE A 375 21.44 -3.38 7.47
CA PHE A 375 21.75 -4.25 8.60
C PHE A 375 23.04 -5.05 8.38
N LEU A 376 23.21 -5.69 7.22
CA LEU A 376 24.42 -6.46 6.90
C LEU A 376 25.69 -5.61 6.93
N LYS A 377 25.60 -4.34 6.53
CA LYS A 377 26.75 -3.43 6.54
C LYS A 377 27.13 -2.96 7.95
N LEU A 378 26.17 -2.95 8.87
CA LEU A 378 26.36 -2.54 10.26
C LEU A 378 26.62 -3.73 11.21
N SER A 379 26.31 -4.96 10.78
CA SER A 379 26.50 -6.17 11.57
C SER A 379 28.00 -6.45 11.80
N PRO A 380 28.46 -6.65 13.05
CA PRO A 380 29.87 -6.85 13.37
C PRO A 380 30.41 -8.26 13.04
N GLY A 381 29.57 -9.17 12.54
CA GLY A 381 29.91 -10.57 12.26
C GLY A 381 30.23 -10.88 10.79
N PRO A 382 30.85 -12.05 10.50
CA PRO A 382 31.05 -12.51 9.13
C PRO A 382 29.71 -12.74 8.42
N TRP A 383 29.70 -12.60 7.09
CA TRP A 383 28.48 -12.66 6.28
C TRP A 383 27.75 -14.02 6.37
N PHE A 384 28.47 -15.11 6.61
CA PHE A 384 27.93 -16.48 6.71
C PHE A 384 27.52 -16.88 8.14
N GLN A 385 27.48 -15.95 9.08
CA GLN A 385 26.90 -16.20 10.40
C GLN A 385 25.37 -16.35 10.30
N SER A 386 24.77 -17.22 11.12
CA SER A 386 23.34 -17.55 11.05
C SER A 386 22.41 -16.34 11.08
N GLU A 387 22.79 -15.27 11.77
CA GLU A 387 22.03 -14.01 11.85
C GLU A 387 22.03 -13.18 10.55
N ASN A 388 23.04 -13.39 9.69
CA ASN A 388 23.23 -12.65 8.44
C ASN A 388 22.68 -13.42 7.22
N LEU A 389 22.36 -14.72 7.35
CA LEU A 389 21.84 -15.53 6.24
C LEU A 389 20.46 -15.08 5.76
N ILE A 390 19.55 -14.76 6.69
CA ILE A 390 18.19 -14.31 6.34
C ILE A 390 18.24 -12.97 5.56
N PRO A 391 18.95 -11.92 6.04
CA PRO A 391 19.11 -10.69 5.25
C PRO A 391 19.69 -10.90 3.85
N ILE A 392 20.69 -11.79 3.70
CA ILE A 392 21.26 -12.12 2.37
C ILE A 392 20.19 -12.75 1.47
N ALA A 393 19.42 -13.72 1.98
CA ALA A 393 18.34 -14.34 1.23
C ALA A 393 17.28 -13.32 0.80
N LEU A 394 16.92 -12.36 1.68
CA LEU A 394 15.97 -11.29 1.34
C LEU A 394 16.46 -10.38 0.21
N ILE A 395 17.75 -10.01 0.21
CA ILE A 395 18.32 -9.23 -0.89
C ILE A 395 18.22 -10.00 -2.21
N LEU A 396 18.60 -11.29 -2.21
CA LEU A 396 18.54 -12.13 -3.42
C LEU A 396 17.11 -12.29 -3.93
N ILE A 397 16.15 -12.58 -3.04
CA ILE A 397 14.73 -12.69 -3.38
C ILE A 397 14.21 -11.34 -3.89
N GLY A 398 14.54 -10.23 -3.23
CA GLY A 398 14.11 -8.89 -3.63
C GLY A 398 14.62 -8.50 -5.01
N VAL A 399 15.90 -8.77 -5.30
CA VAL A 399 16.48 -8.53 -6.64
C VAL A 399 15.83 -9.42 -7.68
N PHE A 400 15.60 -10.70 -7.37
CA PHE A 400 14.90 -11.63 -8.25
C PHE A 400 13.49 -11.13 -8.58
N VAL A 401 12.68 -10.80 -7.57
CA VAL A 401 11.30 -10.29 -7.74
C VAL A 401 11.27 -8.98 -8.51
N MET A 402 12.19 -8.05 -8.22
CA MET A 402 12.27 -6.77 -8.93
C MET A 402 12.57 -6.96 -10.42
N ILE A 403 13.59 -7.76 -10.77
CA ILE A 403 13.99 -7.98 -12.17
C ILE A 403 12.92 -8.76 -12.92
N THR A 404 12.51 -9.91 -12.38
CA THR A 404 11.53 -10.79 -13.05
C THR A 404 10.15 -10.15 -13.09
N GLY A 405 9.73 -9.47 -12.03
CA GLY A 405 8.47 -8.74 -11.98
C GLY A 405 8.42 -7.61 -13.00
N LEU A 406 9.47 -6.79 -13.10
CA LEU A 406 9.54 -5.72 -14.10
C LEU A 406 9.49 -6.27 -15.54
N ILE A 407 10.21 -7.36 -15.81
CA ILE A 407 10.17 -8.03 -17.12
C ILE A 407 8.76 -8.56 -17.43
N MET A 408 8.12 -9.23 -16.47
CA MET A 408 6.78 -9.79 -16.65
C MET A 408 5.73 -8.70 -16.85
N THR A 409 5.73 -7.66 -16.02
CA THR A 409 4.79 -6.53 -16.17
C THR A 409 4.97 -5.79 -17.50
N GLY A 410 6.21 -5.71 -18.01
CA GLY A 410 6.49 -5.08 -19.30
C GLY A 410 6.15 -5.93 -20.53
N LEU A 411 6.40 -7.25 -20.49
CA LEU A 411 6.19 -8.16 -21.62
C LEU A 411 4.79 -8.77 -21.67
N TYR A 412 4.15 -8.93 -20.52
CA TYR A 412 2.83 -9.55 -20.35
C TYR A 412 1.89 -8.65 -19.54
N PRO A 413 1.60 -7.43 -20.04
CA PRO A 413 0.66 -6.54 -19.38
C PRO A 413 -0.71 -7.24 -19.27
N GLN A 414 -1.32 -7.13 -18.09
CA GLN A 414 -2.59 -7.80 -17.82
C GLN A 414 -3.74 -7.00 -18.44
N ASP A 415 -4.66 -7.72 -19.08
CA ASP A 415 -5.86 -7.12 -19.66
C ASP A 415 -6.71 -6.47 -18.56
N CYS A 416 -7.00 -5.18 -18.71
CA CYS A 416 -7.92 -4.48 -17.82
C CYS A 416 -9.24 -4.20 -18.53
N SER A 417 -10.34 -4.51 -17.86
CA SER A 417 -11.66 -4.10 -18.29
C SER A 417 -12.09 -2.91 -17.43
N HIS A 418 -12.31 -1.75 -18.06
CA HIS A 418 -12.78 -0.56 -17.37
C HIS A 418 -14.08 -0.07 -17.99
N GLY A 419 -15.04 0.33 -17.15
CA GLY A 419 -16.30 0.90 -17.63
C GLY A 419 -17.22 -0.08 -18.36
N VAL A 420 -16.82 -1.34 -18.54
CA VAL A 420 -17.66 -2.42 -19.08
C VAL A 420 -18.32 -3.15 -17.92
N GLU A 421 -19.60 -3.46 -18.06
CA GLU A 421 -20.31 -4.24 -17.06
C GLU A 421 -20.03 -5.74 -17.25
N MET A 422 -19.79 -6.46 -16.16
CA MET A 422 -19.45 -7.88 -16.20
C MET A 422 -20.61 -8.71 -16.78
N PHE A 423 -20.30 -9.79 -17.51
CA PHE A 423 -21.31 -10.58 -18.23
C PHE A 423 -22.41 -11.16 -17.31
N TYR A 424 -22.09 -11.46 -16.05
CA TYR A 424 -23.05 -11.97 -15.06
C TYR A 424 -23.96 -10.89 -14.46
N CYS A 425 -23.77 -9.63 -14.83
CA CYS A 425 -24.63 -8.52 -14.41
C CYS A 425 -25.76 -8.24 -15.41
N ALA A 426 -25.71 -8.81 -16.62
CA ALA A 426 -26.82 -8.75 -17.55
C ALA A 426 -28.02 -9.50 -16.96
N ASP A 427 -29.21 -8.87 -16.99
CA ASP A 427 -30.43 -9.41 -16.40
C ASP A 427 -30.66 -10.88 -16.79
N ALA A 428 -31.01 -11.71 -15.80
CA ALA A 428 -31.46 -13.09 -15.97
C ALA A 428 -32.72 -13.26 -16.87
N ASN A 429 -33.23 -12.16 -17.45
CA ASN A 429 -34.34 -12.13 -18.39
C ASN A 429 -33.93 -12.13 -19.86
N VAL A 430 -32.63 -12.09 -20.19
CA VAL A 430 -32.18 -12.38 -21.56
C VAL A 430 -31.73 -13.82 -21.60
N SER A 431 -32.62 -14.68 -22.09
CA SER A 431 -32.33 -16.05 -22.49
C SER A 431 -31.21 -16.06 -23.53
N VAL A 432 -29.96 -16.11 -23.09
CA VAL A 432 -28.83 -16.38 -23.97
C VAL A 432 -28.80 -17.88 -24.21
N THR A 433 -29.31 -18.26 -25.38
CA THR A 433 -28.86 -19.43 -26.11
C THR A 433 -27.34 -19.43 -26.13
N VAL A 434 -26.74 -20.25 -25.28
CA VAL A 434 -25.32 -20.62 -25.34
C VAL A 434 -25.09 -21.32 -26.68
N PRO A 435 -24.24 -20.80 -27.60
CA PRO A 435 -23.79 -21.61 -28.72
C PRO A 435 -22.84 -22.70 -28.18
N PRO A 436 -22.93 -23.94 -28.70
CA PRO A 436 -22.14 -25.05 -28.17
C PRO A 436 -20.67 -24.92 -28.58
N VAL A 437 -19.82 -25.06 -27.56
CA VAL A 437 -18.40 -25.49 -27.51
C VAL A 437 -17.43 -24.90 -28.53
#